data_AF-A0A850TYV2-F1
#
_entry.id   AF-A0A850TYV2-F1
#
_cell.length_a   1.000
_cell.length_b   1.000
_cell.length_c   1.000
_cell.angle_alpha   90.00
_cell.angle_beta   90.00
_cell.angle_gamma   90.00
#
_symmetry.space_group_name_H-M   'P 1'
#
loop_
_entity.id
_entity.type
_entity.pdbx_description
1 polymer ?
#
loop_
_entity_poly.entity_id
_entity_poly.type
_entity_poly.pdbx_seq_one_letter_code
_entity_poly.pdbx_strand_id
1 'polypeptide(L)'
;IDHPLHSTAVDAYGEEHSPNESLGHVSAPKRKNTERSKKAHCLKTPDGDVQKFNTPDSEDEPLQEDAKALNTTQFQVKKKQPSETTTLDPSVNSPCSVHIWCPKELKRSPTDITELDVVLAEFEKMAANYRQSIESNIGRKAINGFCSTFKDQITDLIAEVQELKNMKKKNAKVITNIKKKRQRLLQLREELIGVEPQLIKLQREYAELQERKSSLRQATELLTDLKELQQDCLDYREENPRDKVVVST
;
A
#
# COMPACT_ATOMS: atom_id res chain seq x y z
N ILE A 1 10.54 -53.19 44.48
CA ILE A 1 9.33 -53.99 44.70
C ILE A 1 8.17 -53.01 44.67
N ASP A 2 7.58 -52.69 43.52
CA ASP A 2 7.78 -53.31 42.18
C ASP A 2 7.92 -52.31 41.03
N HIS A 3 8.22 -52.85 39.84
CA HIS A 3 8.47 -52.12 38.60
C HIS A 3 7.20 -51.97 37.74
N PRO A 4 7.17 -51.01 36.79
CA PRO A 4 6.00 -50.77 35.94
C PRO A 4 5.86 -51.81 34.83
N LEU A 5 4.65 -51.91 34.26
CA LEU A 5 4.38 -52.64 33.03
C LEU A 5 3.86 -51.68 31.94
N HIS A 6 4.44 -51.81 30.74
CA HIS A 6 3.94 -51.19 29.52
C HIS A 6 2.90 -52.10 28.86
N SER A 7 1.93 -51.51 28.17
CA SER A 7 1.05 -52.23 27.22
C SER A 7 1.33 -51.73 25.80
N THR A 8 1.35 -52.65 24.84
CA THR A 8 1.86 -52.43 23.48
C THR A 8 0.84 -52.85 22.42
N ALA A 9 0.56 -51.95 21.47
CA ALA A 9 -0.11 -52.18 20.18
C ALA A 9 0.15 -50.94 19.30
N VAL A 10 0.67 -50.97 18.06
CA VAL A 10 0.99 -52.06 17.11
C VAL A 10 -0.24 -52.84 16.64
N ASP A 11 -0.75 -52.78 15.40
CA ASP A 11 -0.66 -51.84 14.24
C ASP A 11 -1.99 -52.08 13.43
N ALA A 12 -2.26 -51.83 12.13
CA ALA A 12 -1.50 -51.39 10.95
C ALA A 12 -2.45 -50.90 9.81
N TYR A 13 -1.98 -50.01 8.91
CA TYR A 13 -2.61 -49.60 7.62
C TYR A 13 -4.01 -48.92 7.70
N GLY A 14 -4.46 -48.14 6.71
CA GLY A 14 -3.77 -47.63 5.51
C GLY A 14 -4.72 -46.93 4.50
N GLU A 15 -4.10 -46.26 3.52
CA GLU A 15 -4.68 -45.77 2.24
C GLU A 15 -5.69 -44.58 2.26
N GLU A 16 -5.66 -43.80 1.17
CA GLU A 16 -6.52 -42.64 0.90
C GLU A 16 -7.74 -43.05 0.06
N HIS A 17 -8.80 -42.23 0.02
CA HIS A 17 -9.49 -41.87 -1.24
C HIS A 17 -10.55 -40.76 -1.05
N SER A 18 -10.70 -39.94 -2.08
CA SER A 18 -11.83 -39.02 -2.29
C SER A 18 -12.80 -39.62 -3.30
N PRO A 19 -14.11 -39.34 -3.20
CA PRO A 19 -14.74 -38.67 -4.33
C PRO A 19 -15.72 -37.54 -3.94
N ASN A 20 -16.14 -36.78 -4.95
CA ASN A 20 -17.11 -35.68 -4.84
C ASN A 20 -18.58 -36.15 -4.90
N GLU A 21 -19.47 -35.19 -4.65
CA GLU A 21 -20.75 -35.00 -5.37
C GLU A 21 -21.97 -35.88 -5.01
N SER A 22 -22.94 -35.25 -4.32
CA SER A 22 -24.37 -35.35 -4.66
C SER A 22 -25.17 -34.18 -4.06
N LEU A 23 -26.31 -33.84 -4.68
CA LEU A 23 -27.22 -32.77 -4.25
C LEU A 23 -28.13 -33.22 -3.09
N GLY A 24 -28.55 -32.29 -2.22
CA GLY A 24 -29.54 -32.60 -1.18
C GLY A 24 -30.10 -31.42 -0.39
N HIS A 25 -31.27 -30.93 -0.82
CA HIS A 25 -32.27 -30.15 -0.04
C HIS A 25 -31.87 -28.87 0.72
N VAL A 26 -32.39 -27.75 0.21
CA VAL A 26 -32.62 -26.49 0.92
C VAL A 26 -33.52 -26.68 2.15
N SER A 27 -33.15 -26.10 3.30
CA SER A 27 -34.12 -25.62 4.31
C SER A 27 -33.52 -24.61 5.30
N ALA A 28 -34.01 -23.38 5.22
CA ALA A 28 -33.92 -22.32 6.24
C ALA A 28 -35.25 -21.53 6.19
N PRO A 29 -35.62 -20.71 7.20
CA PRO A 29 -34.87 -20.35 8.41
C PRO A 29 -35.67 -20.58 9.71
N LYS A 30 -35.09 -20.23 10.88
CA LYS A 30 -35.90 -19.84 12.04
C LYS A 30 -35.27 -18.70 12.85
N ARG A 31 -35.82 -17.50 12.68
CA ARG A 31 -35.53 -16.34 13.55
C ARG A 31 -36.09 -16.60 14.95
N LYS A 32 -35.38 -16.17 15.99
CA LYS A 32 -35.97 -15.85 17.30
C LYS A 32 -35.50 -14.46 17.71
N ASN A 33 -36.45 -13.52 17.70
CA ASN A 33 -36.24 -12.20 18.29
C ASN A 33 -36.40 -12.33 19.81
N THR A 34 -35.69 -11.49 20.57
CA THR A 34 -36.07 -11.17 21.96
C THR A 34 -36.06 -9.66 22.11
N GLU A 35 -37.23 -9.09 22.38
CA GLU A 35 -37.47 -7.65 22.42
C GLU A 35 -37.46 -7.17 23.88
N ARG A 36 -36.84 -6.01 24.16
CA ARG A 36 -37.12 -5.28 25.40
C ARG A 36 -37.13 -3.75 25.21
N SER A 37 -38.35 -3.24 25.06
CA SER A 37 -38.77 -1.87 25.44
C SER A 37 -38.10 -1.36 26.73
N LYS A 38 -37.92 -0.06 27.01
CA LYS A 38 -38.44 1.18 26.39
C LYS A 38 -37.67 2.40 26.91
N LYS A 39 -37.68 3.49 26.13
CA LYS A 39 -38.18 4.84 26.48
C LYS A 39 -37.26 5.95 25.92
N ALA A 40 -37.87 6.89 25.19
CA ALA A 40 -37.19 8.06 24.66
C ALA A 40 -37.51 9.31 25.50
N HIS A 41 -36.61 10.30 25.46
CA HIS A 41 -36.95 11.72 25.59
C HIS A 41 -36.02 12.54 24.69
N CYS A 42 -36.54 13.64 24.14
CA CYS A 42 -35.84 14.55 23.25
C CYS A 42 -36.08 15.98 23.73
N LEU A 43 -35.00 16.75 23.91
CA LEU A 43 -35.02 18.19 24.18
C LEU A 43 -33.86 18.84 23.41
N LYS A 44 -33.98 20.14 23.12
CA LYS A 44 -33.10 20.88 22.20
C LYS A 44 -32.29 21.95 22.93
N THR A 45 -31.11 22.28 22.38
CA THR A 45 -30.47 23.63 22.37
C THR A 45 -30.07 24.23 23.74
N PRO A 46 -28.97 25.01 23.85
CA PRO A 46 -28.80 26.29 23.14
C PRO A 46 -27.44 26.52 22.46
N ASP A 47 -27.35 27.72 21.89
CA ASP A 47 -26.23 28.34 21.18
C ASP A 47 -25.07 28.73 22.11
N GLY A 48 -23.88 29.00 21.57
CA GLY A 48 -22.67 29.32 22.34
C GLY A 48 -21.45 29.67 21.47
N ASP A 49 -21.23 30.96 21.24
CA ASP A 49 -20.12 31.52 20.45
C ASP A 49 -18.75 31.38 21.14
N VAL A 50 -17.77 30.79 20.43
CA VAL A 50 -16.34 31.01 20.66
C VAL A 50 -15.57 31.06 19.33
N GLN A 51 -15.42 32.27 18.79
CA GLN A 51 -14.16 32.85 18.29
C GLN A 51 -13.17 31.93 17.53
N LYS A 52 -13.15 32.05 16.19
CA LYS A 52 -12.11 31.48 15.32
C LYS A 52 -10.79 32.25 15.40
N PHE A 53 -9.68 31.55 15.65
CA PHE A 53 -8.34 31.99 15.24
C PHE A 53 -7.94 31.32 13.92
N ASN A 54 -7.28 32.08 13.05
CA ASN A 54 -6.61 31.56 11.86
C ASN A 54 -5.10 31.63 12.07
N THR A 55 -4.36 30.65 11.55
CA THR A 55 -2.90 30.69 11.44
C THR A 55 -2.53 30.28 10.02
N PRO A 56 -1.70 31.05 9.30
CA PRO A 56 -1.30 30.73 7.92
C PRO A 56 -0.21 29.65 7.88
N ASP A 57 0.09 29.21 6.66
CA ASP A 57 1.05 28.16 6.30
C ASP A 57 2.35 28.76 5.71
N SER A 58 3.41 27.95 5.67
CA SER A 58 4.66 28.11 4.90
C SER A 58 5.54 29.35 5.14
N GLU A 59 6.78 29.13 5.60
CA GLU A 59 8.01 29.34 4.79
C GLU A 59 9.28 28.86 5.55
N ASP A 60 10.17 28.13 4.87
CA ASP A 60 11.64 28.10 5.12
C ASP A 60 12.37 27.33 4.00
N GLU A 61 13.63 27.68 3.70
CA GLU A 61 14.35 27.28 2.48
C GLU A 61 15.10 25.92 2.52
N PRO A 62 15.32 25.28 1.33
CA PRO A 62 16.40 24.33 1.11
C PRO A 62 17.67 25.01 0.55
N LEU A 63 18.80 24.89 1.25
CA LEU A 63 20.10 25.44 0.83
C LEU A 63 20.76 24.66 -0.34
N GLN A 64 21.78 25.29 -0.95
CA GLN A 64 22.35 24.94 -2.27
C GLN A 64 23.57 23.98 -2.24
N GLU A 65 24.33 23.96 -3.35
CA GLU A 65 25.61 23.31 -3.66
C GLU A 65 25.57 21.85 -4.20
N ASP A 66 26.25 21.52 -5.32
CA ASP A 66 26.94 22.34 -6.34
C ASP A 66 27.13 21.58 -7.69
N ALA A 67 27.78 22.24 -8.66
CA ALA A 67 28.65 21.70 -9.72
C ALA A 67 28.08 21.48 -11.15
N LYS A 68 28.03 22.59 -11.89
CA LYS A 68 28.63 22.80 -13.24
C LYS A 68 28.55 21.68 -14.30
N ALA A 69 27.88 22.00 -15.42
CA ALA A 69 28.51 21.99 -16.75
C ALA A 69 27.74 22.90 -17.75
N LEU A 70 28.46 23.73 -18.52
CA LEU A 70 27.92 24.31 -19.77
C LEU A 70 28.02 23.28 -20.90
N ASN A 71 27.19 23.40 -21.95
CA ASN A 71 27.63 23.33 -23.35
C ASN A 71 26.52 23.68 -24.37
N THR A 72 26.70 24.81 -25.05
CA THR A 72 26.48 25.03 -26.50
C THR A 72 25.16 24.59 -27.18
N THR A 73 24.19 25.51 -27.17
CA THR A 73 23.72 26.29 -28.34
C THR A 73 23.26 25.61 -29.65
N GLN A 74 22.09 26.10 -30.14
CA GLN A 74 21.54 26.09 -31.51
C GLN A 74 20.88 24.82 -32.10
N PHE A 75 19.54 24.85 -32.08
CA PHE A 75 18.70 24.25 -33.11
C PHE A 75 18.99 24.87 -34.49
N GLN A 76 19.04 24.05 -35.56
CA GLN A 76 18.84 24.55 -36.93
C GLN A 76 17.48 24.11 -37.48
N VAL A 77 16.65 25.08 -37.82
CA VAL A 77 15.38 24.87 -38.51
C VAL A 77 15.64 24.74 -40.02
N LYS A 78 15.32 23.58 -40.60
CA LYS A 78 15.08 23.44 -42.06
C LYS A 78 13.59 23.24 -42.33
N LYS A 79 13.16 23.63 -43.53
CA LYS A 79 11.78 24.06 -43.83
C LYS A 79 11.31 23.48 -45.18
N LYS A 80 9.98 23.37 -45.34
CA LYS A 80 9.20 22.85 -46.51
C LYS A 80 9.06 21.30 -46.54
N GLN A 81 7.90 20.65 -46.75
CA GLN A 81 6.63 20.91 -47.51
C GLN A 81 6.68 20.38 -48.96
N PRO A 82 5.59 19.77 -49.52
CA PRO A 82 4.36 19.23 -48.92
C PRO A 82 4.29 17.68 -49.06
N SER A 83 3.16 17.05 -48.71
CA SER A 83 2.87 15.65 -49.08
C SER A 83 2.01 15.61 -50.35
N GLU A 84 2.49 14.95 -51.39
CA GLU A 84 1.70 14.69 -52.60
C GLU A 84 0.93 13.36 -52.50
N THR A 85 -0.10 13.23 -53.32
CA THR A 85 -0.89 12.00 -53.48
C THR A 85 -0.20 11.04 -54.44
N THR A 86 -0.02 9.77 -54.07
CA THR A 86 0.51 8.74 -54.98
C THR A 86 -0.47 7.58 -55.10
N THR A 87 -0.95 7.35 -56.32
CA THR A 87 -1.73 6.20 -56.74
C THR A 87 -0.91 4.92 -56.54
N LEU A 88 -1.51 3.86 -55.99
CA LEU A 88 -0.85 2.56 -55.85
C LEU A 88 -0.98 1.75 -57.13
N ASP A 89 0.14 1.52 -57.80
CA ASP A 89 0.28 0.62 -58.95
C ASP A 89 0.87 -0.74 -58.48
N PRO A 90 0.40 -1.90 -58.95
CA PRO A 90 0.68 -3.19 -58.31
C PRO A 90 2.03 -3.79 -58.74
N SER A 91 3.11 -3.38 -58.09
CA SER A 91 4.44 -3.96 -58.26
C SER A 91 4.65 -5.27 -57.47
N VAL A 92 5.57 -6.11 -57.94
CA VAL A 92 5.62 -7.56 -57.70
C VAL A 92 6.55 -7.94 -56.55
N ASN A 93 6.12 -8.92 -55.72
CA ASN A 93 6.91 -9.69 -54.76
C ASN A 93 7.72 -8.90 -53.70
N SER A 94 7.03 -8.10 -52.88
CA SER A 94 7.54 -7.76 -51.54
C SER A 94 7.32 -8.94 -50.58
N PRO A 95 8.28 -9.31 -49.70
CA PRO A 95 8.03 -10.28 -48.64
C PRO A 95 6.89 -9.79 -47.74
N CYS A 96 5.98 -10.68 -47.34
CA CYS A 96 4.69 -10.32 -46.73
C CYS A 96 4.83 -9.32 -45.58
N SER A 97 4.45 -8.08 -45.85
CA SER A 97 4.43 -6.99 -44.86
C SER A 97 3.28 -7.24 -43.89
N VAL A 98 3.60 -7.85 -42.75
CA VAL A 98 2.66 -8.06 -41.64
C VAL A 98 2.33 -6.69 -41.04
N HIS A 99 1.23 -6.10 -41.54
CA HIS A 99 0.60 -4.93 -40.93
C HIS A 99 0.16 -5.27 -39.48
N ILE A 100 -0.04 -4.26 -38.63
CA ILE A 100 -0.27 -4.46 -37.19
C ILE A 100 -1.71 -4.05 -36.87
N TRP A 101 -2.56 -4.99 -36.44
CA TRP A 101 -4.00 -4.76 -36.27
C TRP A 101 -4.33 -4.10 -34.91
N CYS A 102 -3.90 -2.84 -34.74
CA CYS A 102 -4.12 -2.05 -33.53
C CYS A 102 -5.50 -1.37 -33.49
N PRO A 103 -6.28 -1.50 -32.41
CA PRO A 103 -7.31 -0.53 -32.05
C PRO A 103 -6.73 0.88 -31.92
N LYS A 104 -7.52 1.92 -32.22
CA LYS A 104 -7.06 3.33 -32.28
C LYS A 104 -6.37 3.85 -31.01
N GLU A 105 -6.69 3.27 -29.85
CA GLU A 105 -6.16 3.70 -28.55
C GLU A 105 -4.92 2.89 -28.09
N LEU A 106 -4.63 1.74 -28.70
CA LEU A 106 -3.63 0.80 -28.20
C LEU A 106 -2.37 0.77 -29.07
N LYS A 107 -1.37 1.59 -28.71
CA LYS A 107 -0.05 1.60 -29.36
C LYS A 107 0.71 0.29 -29.08
N ARG A 108 0.77 -0.62 -30.06
CA ARG A 108 1.71 -1.76 -30.09
C ARG A 108 3.03 -1.37 -30.77
N SER A 109 4.11 -2.06 -30.41
CA SER A 109 5.38 -2.00 -31.14
C SER A 109 5.45 -3.09 -32.23
N PRO A 110 6.36 -3.00 -33.22
CA PRO A 110 6.63 -4.11 -34.14
C PRO A 110 7.05 -5.41 -33.42
N THR A 111 7.63 -5.29 -32.22
CA THR A 111 7.99 -6.40 -31.33
C THR A 111 6.80 -6.99 -30.56
N ASP A 112 5.59 -6.44 -30.72
CA ASP A 112 4.33 -6.99 -30.19
C ASP A 112 3.50 -7.73 -31.26
N ILE A 113 4.00 -7.90 -32.49
CA ILE A 113 3.34 -8.72 -33.53
C ILE A 113 3.15 -10.15 -33.02
N THR A 114 1.96 -10.70 -33.22
CA THR A 114 1.57 -12.05 -32.78
C THR A 114 1.28 -12.97 -33.97
N GLU A 115 1.18 -14.28 -33.70
CA GLU A 115 0.70 -15.26 -34.68
C GLU A 115 -0.68 -14.90 -35.25
N LEU A 116 -1.54 -14.24 -34.46
CA LEU A 116 -2.86 -13.79 -34.90
C LEU A 116 -2.78 -12.63 -35.91
N ASP A 117 -1.83 -11.69 -35.76
CA ASP A 117 -1.60 -10.63 -36.76
C ASP A 117 -1.15 -11.26 -38.11
N VAL A 118 -0.32 -12.32 -38.06
CA VAL A 118 0.14 -13.06 -39.25
C VAL A 118 -0.99 -13.86 -39.90
N VAL A 119 -1.75 -14.61 -39.10
CA VAL A 119 -2.91 -15.40 -39.56
C VAL A 119 -3.97 -14.51 -40.18
N LEU A 120 -4.24 -13.33 -39.60
CA LEU A 120 -5.20 -12.38 -40.14
C LEU A 120 -4.72 -11.76 -41.46
N ALA A 121 -3.43 -11.43 -41.58
CA ALA A 121 -2.86 -10.91 -42.83
C ALA A 121 -2.93 -11.93 -43.99
N GLU A 122 -2.60 -13.19 -43.74
CA GLU A 122 -2.75 -14.26 -44.75
C GLU A 122 -4.22 -14.61 -45.01
N PHE A 123 -5.09 -14.56 -44.00
CA PHE A 123 -6.54 -14.74 -44.20
C PHE A 123 -7.14 -13.65 -45.10
N GLU A 124 -6.83 -12.37 -44.87
CA GLU A 124 -7.34 -11.27 -45.70
C GLU A 124 -6.86 -11.40 -47.17
N LYS A 125 -5.61 -11.85 -47.37
CA LYS A 125 -5.02 -12.16 -48.69
C LYS A 125 -5.71 -13.36 -49.37
N MET A 126 -5.94 -14.46 -48.66
CA MET A 126 -6.67 -15.63 -49.19
C MET A 126 -8.14 -15.28 -49.49
N ALA A 127 -8.80 -14.53 -48.61
CA ALA A 127 -10.16 -14.05 -48.80
C ALA A 127 -10.29 -13.14 -50.02
N ALA A 128 -9.35 -12.21 -50.24
CA ALA A 128 -9.33 -11.36 -51.42
C ALA A 128 -9.21 -12.19 -52.73
N ASN A 129 -8.26 -13.13 -52.77
CA ASN A 129 -8.06 -14.02 -53.92
C ASN A 129 -9.30 -14.88 -54.21
N TYR A 130 -9.86 -15.54 -53.19
CA TYR A 130 -11.06 -16.36 -53.33
C TYR A 130 -12.27 -15.52 -53.79
N ARG A 131 -12.45 -14.32 -53.21
CA ARG A 131 -13.52 -13.39 -53.60
C ARG A 131 -13.44 -12.97 -55.08
N GLN A 132 -12.23 -12.86 -55.63
CA GLN A 132 -12.03 -12.54 -57.04
C GLN A 132 -12.45 -13.69 -57.97
N SER A 133 -12.31 -14.95 -57.55
CA SER A 133 -12.81 -16.12 -58.31
C SER A 133 -14.34 -16.31 -58.28
N ILE A 134 -15.05 -15.64 -57.37
CA ILE A 134 -16.51 -15.78 -57.26
C ILE A 134 -17.22 -14.85 -58.24
N GLU A 135 -17.76 -15.42 -59.32
CA GLU A 135 -18.62 -14.72 -60.29
C GLU A 135 -19.92 -14.21 -59.65
N SER A 136 -20.55 -15.03 -58.81
CA SER A 136 -21.88 -14.73 -58.24
C SER A 136 -21.84 -13.59 -57.22
N ASN A 137 -22.55 -12.50 -57.51
CA ASN A 137 -22.69 -11.34 -56.62
C ASN A 137 -23.25 -11.72 -55.23
N ILE A 138 -24.19 -12.68 -55.15
CA ILE A 138 -24.74 -13.11 -53.85
C ILE A 138 -23.71 -13.88 -53.01
N GLY A 139 -22.92 -14.76 -53.64
CA GLY A 139 -21.81 -15.46 -52.99
C GLY A 139 -20.71 -14.48 -52.55
N ARG A 140 -20.38 -13.50 -53.40
CA ARG A 140 -19.41 -12.43 -53.10
C ARG A 140 -19.83 -11.60 -51.88
N LYS A 141 -21.13 -11.33 -51.71
CA LYS A 141 -21.70 -10.65 -50.52
C LYS A 141 -21.64 -11.53 -49.27
N ALA A 142 -21.98 -12.82 -49.37
CA ALA A 142 -21.92 -13.76 -48.25
C ALA A 142 -20.49 -13.92 -47.72
N ILE A 143 -19.50 -14.08 -48.61
CA ILE A 143 -18.07 -14.16 -48.25
C ILE A 143 -17.57 -12.84 -47.66
N ASN A 144 -17.95 -11.67 -48.20
CA ASN A 144 -17.63 -10.38 -47.58
C ASN A 144 -18.12 -10.32 -46.12
N GLY A 145 -19.38 -10.70 -45.86
CA GLY A 145 -19.96 -10.69 -44.52
C GLY A 145 -19.19 -11.59 -43.55
N PHE A 146 -18.94 -12.84 -43.94
CA PHE A 146 -18.15 -13.80 -43.16
C PHE A 146 -16.74 -13.28 -42.87
N CYS A 147 -16.01 -12.80 -43.89
CA CYS A 147 -14.64 -12.33 -43.74
C CYS A 147 -14.53 -11.06 -42.88
N SER A 148 -15.52 -10.15 -42.94
CA SER A 148 -15.60 -9.02 -42.00
C SER A 148 -15.80 -9.50 -40.57
N THR A 149 -16.83 -10.31 -40.30
CA THR A 149 -17.09 -10.80 -38.93
C THR A 149 -15.91 -11.60 -38.34
N PHE A 150 -15.21 -12.39 -39.16
CA PHE A 150 -13.99 -13.09 -38.73
C PHE A 150 -12.84 -12.12 -38.46
N LYS A 151 -12.61 -11.13 -39.33
CA LYS A 151 -11.60 -10.08 -39.14
C LYS A 151 -11.84 -9.31 -37.84
N ASP A 152 -13.09 -8.94 -37.57
CA ASP A 152 -13.46 -8.19 -36.37
C ASP A 152 -13.17 -9.04 -35.11
N GLN A 153 -13.63 -10.30 -35.07
CA GLN A 153 -13.36 -11.24 -33.96
C GLN A 153 -11.87 -11.45 -33.69
N ILE A 154 -11.03 -11.62 -34.73
CA ILE A 154 -9.58 -11.76 -34.53
C ILE A 154 -8.95 -10.43 -34.09
N THR A 155 -9.41 -9.29 -34.60
CA THR A 155 -8.91 -7.96 -34.19
C THR A 155 -9.19 -7.68 -32.71
N ASP A 156 -10.40 -8.01 -32.24
CA ASP A 156 -10.81 -7.90 -30.84
C ASP A 156 -9.97 -8.83 -29.95
N LEU A 157 -9.75 -10.09 -30.38
CA LEU A 157 -8.91 -11.04 -29.64
C LEU A 157 -7.45 -10.56 -29.51
N ILE A 158 -6.86 -9.95 -30.55
CA ILE A 158 -5.50 -9.36 -30.44
C ILE A 158 -5.51 -8.13 -29.50
N ALA A 159 -6.63 -7.40 -29.40
CA ALA A 159 -6.78 -6.33 -28.42
C ALA A 159 -6.80 -6.89 -26.98
N GLU A 160 -7.69 -7.85 -26.69
CA GLU A 160 -7.80 -8.50 -25.37
C GLU A 160 -6.47 -9.09 -24.89
N VAL A 161 -5.76 -9.81 -25.77
CA VAL A 161 -4.44 -10.40 -25.47
C VAL A 161 -3.42 -9.32 -25.07
N GLN A 162 -3.40 -8.18 -25.76
CA GLN A 162 -2.48 -7.08 -25.44
C GLN A 162 -2.90 -6.33 -24.16
N GLU A 163 -4.20 -6.19 -23.88
CA GLU A 163 -4.68 -5.68 -22.59
C GLU A 163 -4.30 -6.60 -21.43
N LEU A 164 -4.50 -7.92 -21.58
CA LEU A 164 -4.10 -8.93 -20.60
C LEU A 164 -2.58 -8.91 -20.35
N LYS A 165 -1.76 -8.78 -21.40
CA LYS A 165 -0.30 -8.60 -21.32
C LYS A 165 0.06 -7.36 -20.50
N ASN A 166 -0.64 -6.25 -20.72
CA ASN A 166 -0.44 -5.00 -19.98
C ASN A 166 -0.94 -5.07 -18.53
N MET A 167 -2.05 -5.78 -18.27
CA MET A 167 -2.57 -6.02 -16.92
C MET A 167 -1.64 -6.93 -16.11
N LYS A 168 -1.07 -7.99 -16.72
CA LYS A 168 -0.01 -8.82 -16.10
C LYS A 168 1.19 -7.97 -15.66
N LYS A 169 1.69 -7.07 -16.53
CA LYS A 169 2.78 -6.12 -16.19
C LYS A 169 2.40 -5.20 -15.02
N LYS A 170 1.19 -4.62 -15.03
CA LYS A 170 0.68 -3.78 -13.92
C LYS A 170 0.61 -4.56 -12.60
N ASN A 171 0.07 -5.77 -12.61
CA ASN A 171 -0.04 -6.64 -11.43
C ASN A 171 1.34 -7.00 -10.85
N ALA A 172 2.30 -7.41 -11.68
CA ALA A 172 3.67 -7.70 -11.23
C ALA A 172 4.35 -6.49 -10.54
N LYS A 173 4.11 -5.26 -11.03
CA LYS A 173 4.58 -4.02 -10.38
C LYS A 173 3.91 -3.80 -9.01
N VAL A 174 2.59 -4.06 -8.89
CA VAL A 174 1.85 -3.96 -7.62
C VAL A 174 2.35 -4.99 -6.61
N ILE A 175 2.50 -6.26 -7.00
CA ILE A 175 3.05 -7.33 -6.13
C ILE A 175 4.46 -6.96 -5.63
N THR A 176 5.31 -6.43 -6.51
CA THR A 176 6.67 -5.98 -6.14
C THR A 176 6.63 -4.83 -5.12
N ASN A 177 5.73 -3.85 -5.30
CA ASN A 177 5.55 -2.75 -4.36
C ASN A 177 4.98 -3.22 -3.02
N ILE A 178 4.07 -4.20 -3.00
CA ILE A 178 3.55 -4.82 -1.77
C ILE A 178 4.67 -5.53 -1.01
N LYS A 179 5.53 -6.31 -1.70
CA LYS A 179 6.71 -6.95 -1.09
C LYS A 179 7.65 -5.91 -0.46
N LYS A 180 7.98 -4.83 -1.17
CA LYS A 180 8.81 -3.73 -0.64
C LYS A 180 8.18 -3.03 0.58
N LYS A 181 6.86 -2.77 0.56
CA LYS A 181 6.16 -2.20 1.73
C LYS A 181 6.15 -3.15 2.93
N ARG A 182 5.93 -4.46 2.71
CA ARG A 182 5.97 -5.48 3.77
C ARG A 182 7.37 -5.61 4.39
N GLN A 183 8.43 -5.54 3.59
CA GLN A 183 9.81 -5.56 4.09
C GLN A 183 10.09 -4.37 5.01
N ARG A 184 9.79 -3.14 4.57
CA ARG A 184 9.96 -1.93 5.39
C ARG A 184 9.14 -1.97 6.69
N LEU A 185 7.92 -2.50 6.64
CA LEU A 185 7.08 -2.66 7.84
C LEU A 185 7.68 -3.66 8.85
N LEU A 186 8.42 -4.67 8.39
CA LEU A 186 9.11 -5.61 9.27
C LEU A 186 10.33 -4.94 9.93
N GLN A 187 11.13 -4.21 9.16
CA GLN A 187 12.30 -3.46 9.67
C GLN A 187 11.89 -2.43 10.74
N LEU A 188 10.86 -1.62 10.46
CA LEU A 188 10.33 -0.64 11.43
C LEU A 188 9.76 -1.28 12.71
N ARG A 189 9.31 -2.54 12.65
CA ARG A 189 8.88 -3.29 13.85
C ARG A 189 10.06 -3.82 14.64
N GLU A 190 11.11 -4.28 13.97
CA GLU A 190 12.36 -4.74 14.59
C GLU A 190 13.09 -3.58 15.29
N GLU A 191 13.15 -2.41 14.62
CA GLU A 191 13.63 -1.15 15.20
C GLU A 191 12.81 -0.73 16.44
N LEU A 192 11.47 -0.76 16.36
CA LEU A 192 10.59 -0.44 17.48
C LEU A 192 10.82 -1.37 18.69
N ILE A 193 10.91 -2.68 18.46
CA ILE A 193 11.20 -3.70 19.50
C ILE A 193 12.58 -3.47 20.14
N GLY A 194 13.55 -2.94 19.39
CA GLY A 194 14.87 -2.58 19.93
C GLY A 194 14.89 -1.29 20.76
N VAL A 195 14.00 -0.33 20.47
CA VAL A 195 13.97 1.00 21.13
C VAL A 195 13.01 1.06 22.32
N GLU A 196 11.86 0.39 22.26
CA GLU A 196 10.83 0.42 23.31
C GLU A 196 11.35 0.04 24.71
N PRO A 197 12.21 -1.00 24.90
CA PRO A 197 12.80 -1.29 26.21
C PRO A 197 13.72 -0.19 26.74
N GLN A 198 14.40 0.55 25.85
CA GLN A 198 15.30 1.65 26.22
C GLN A 198 14.50 2.86 26.71
N LEU A 199 13.37 3.16 26.05
CA LEU A 199 12.42 4.19 26.48
C LEU A 199 11.83 3.88 27.86
N ILE A 200 11.39 2.63 28.09
CA ILE A 200 10.87 2.17 29.39
C ILE A 200 11.94 2.29 30.49
N LYS A 201 13.19 1.94 30.20
CA LYS A 201 14.32 2.10 31.14
C LYS A 201 14.53 3.57 31.49
N LEU A 202 14.64 4.45 30.50
CA LEU A 202 14.88 5.88 30.70
C LEU A 202 13.73 6.56 31.48
N GLN A 203 12.48 6.17 31.23
CA GLN A 203 11.32 6.67 31.97
C GLN A 203 11.39 6.28 33.47
N ARG A 204 11.88 5.08 33.79
CA ARG A 204 12.10 4.64 35.18
C ARG A 204 13.23 5.43 35.85
N GLU A 205 14.37 5.59 35.17
CA GLU A 205 15.51 6.36 35.68
C GLU A 205 15.14 7.82 35.93
N TYR A 206 14.32 8.42 35.06
CA TYR A 206 13.78 9.76 35.26
C TYR A 206 12.85 9.86 36.48
N ALA A 207 11.97 8.89 36.70
CA ALA A 207 11.08 8.86 37.86
C ALA A 207 11.87 8.75 39.18
N GLU A 208 12.86 7.86 39.24
CA GLU A 208 13.74 7.69 40.40
C GLU A 208 14.55 8.98 40.70
N LEU A 209 15.01 9.69 39.67
CA LEU A 209 15.69 10.98 39.84
C LEU A 209 14.76 12.08 40.37
N GLN A 210 13.47 12.10 39.98
CA GLN A 210 12.49 13.05 40.53
C GLN A 210 12.13 12.72 41.99
N GLU A 211 12.06 11.43 42.35
CA GLU A 211 11.90 10.99 43.74
C GLU A 211 13.09 11.46 44.59
N ARG A 212 14.32 11.09 44.21
CA ARG A 212 15.55 11.51 44.91
C ARG A 212 15.67 13.04 45.04
N LYS A 213 15.30 13.79 44.01
CA LYS A 213 15.26 15.27 44.03
C LYS A 213 14.24 15.80 45.05
N SER A 214 13.10 15.13 45.19
CA SER A 214 12.06 15.49 46.16
C SER A 214 12.51 15.20 47.59
N SER A 215 13.13 14.04 47.84
CA SER A 215 13.73 13.69 49.13
C SER A 215 14.87 14.66 49.52
N LEU A 216 15.72 15.07 48.57
CA LEU A 216 16.76 16.06 48.80
C LEU A 216 16.18 17.43 49.17
N ARG A 217 15.03 17.81 48.59
CA ARG A 217 14.33 19.04 48.95
C ARG A 217 13.84 18.98 50.41
N GLN A 218 13.16 17.89 50.78
CA GLN A 218 12.69 17.65 52.16
C GLN A 218 13.84 17.62 53.18
N ALA A 219 14.99 17.04 52.83
CA ALA A 219 16.18 17.07 53.68
C ALA A 219 16.77 18.48 53.83
N THR A 220 16.67 19.32 52.79
CA THR A 220 17.11 20.73 52.85
C THR A 220 16.16 21.59 53.70
N GLU A 221 14.85 21.31 53.61
CA GLU A 221 13.79 21.91 54.41
C GLU A 221 14.01 21.61 55.90
N LEU A 222 14.13 20.33 56.27
CA LEU A 222 14.47 19.89 57.64
C LEU A 222 15.79 20.51 58.17
N LEU A 223 16.81 20.66 57.33
CA LEU A 223 18.08 21.32 57.68
C LEU A 223 17.98 22.86 57.79
N THR A 224 16.83 23.43 57.45
CA THR A 224 16.47 24.84 57.68
C THR A 224 15.68 24.94 58.98
N ASP A 225 14.62 24.14 59.14
CA ASP A 225 13.82 24.03 60.38
C ASP A 225 14.71 23.81 61.62
N LEU A 226 15.71 22.93 61.52
CA LEU A 226 16.65 22.64 62.61
C LEU A 226 17.58 23.80 62.95
N LYS A 227 17.85 24.72 62.01
CA LYS A 227 18.65 25.94 62.27
C LYS A 227 17.80 27.02 62.91
N GLU A 228 16.56 27.17 62.47
CA GLU A 228 15.60 28.10 63.07
C GLU A 228 15.35 27.69 64.53
N LEU A 229 15.04 26.42 64.78
CA LEU A 229 14.93 25.86 66.13
C LEU A 229 16.21 26.02 66.97
N GLN A 230 17.40 25.88 66.36
CA GLN A 230 18.67 26.12 67.05
C GLN A 230 18.83 27.59 67.45
N GLN A 231 18.42 28.52 66.58
CA GLN A 231 18.46 29.96 66.87
C GLN A 231 17.49 30.32 67.99
N ASP A 232 16.23 29.86 67.91
CA ASP A 232 15.23 30.04 68.97
C ASP A 232 15.75 29.56 70.35
N CYS A 233 16.46 28.43 70.39
CA CYS A 233 17.06 27.89 71.61
C CYS A 233 18.24 28.73 72.17
N LEU A 234 18.91 29.51 71.32
CA LEU A 234 19.98 30.43 71.73
C LEU A 234 19.37 31.75 72.22
N ASP A 235 18.41 32.30 71.48
CA ASP A 235 17.76 33.58 71.78
C ASP A 235 16.97 33.49 73.10
N TYR A 236 16.18 32.42 73.30
CA TYR A 236 15.49 32.15 74.57
C TYR A 236 16.44 32.07 75.77
N ARG A 237 17.66 31.55 75.56
CA ARG A 237 18.71 31.44 76.59
C ARG A 237 19.38 32.78 76.91
N GLU A 238 19.45 33.69 75.95
CA GLU A 238 19.94 35.06 76.17
C GLU A 238 18.89 35.89 76.93
N GLU A 239 17.60 35.74 76.60
CA GLU A 239 16.49 36.36 77.33
C GLU A 239 16.31 35.81 78.77
N ASN A 240 16.56 34.51 78.99
CA ASN A 240 16.34 33.83 80.27
C ASN A 240 17.66 33.31 80.91
N PRO A 241 18.63 34.17 81.25
CA PRO A 241 19.97 33.74 81.67
C PRO A 241 20.05 33.08 83.07
N ARG A 242 18.91 32.99 83.78
CA ARG A 242 18.82 32.47 85.16
C ARG A 242 18.55 30.96 85.23
N ASP A 243 18.00 30.35 84.17
CA ASP A 243 17.64 28.92 84.14
C ASP A 243 18.84 28.00 83.77
N LYS A 244 20.06 28.47 84.07
CA LYS A 244 21.27 27.63 84.05
C LYS A 244 21.24 26.68 85.24
N VAL A 245 20.56 25.55 85.06
CA VAL A 245 20.58 24.42 86.01
C VAL A 245 22.03 24.11 86.38
N VAL A 246 22.34 24.24 87.67
CA VAL A 246 23.65 23.89 88.21
C VAL A 246 23.77 22.37 88.19
N VAL A 247 24.45 21.84 87.18
CA VAL A 247 24.94 20.45 87.20
C VAL A 247 26.10 20.41 88.21
N SER A 248 25.75 20.19 89.47
CA SER A 248 26.72 20.01 90.55
C SER A 248 27.51 18.72 90.35
N THR A 249 28.83 18.84 90.40
CA THR A 249 29.78 17.73 90.64
C THR A 249 29.69 17.22 92.06
#